data_AF-A0A842MT28-F1
#
_entry.id   AF-A0A842MT28-F1
#
_cell.length_a   1.000
_cell.length_b   1.000
_cell.length_c   1.000
_cell.angle_alpha   90.00
_cell.angle_beta   90.00
_cell.angle_gamma   90.00
#
_symmetry.space_group_name_H-M   'P 1'
#
loop_
_entity.id
_entity.type
_entity.pdbx_description
1 polymer ?
#
loop_
_entity_poly.entity_id
_entity_poly.type
_entity_poly.pdbx_seq_one_letter_code
_entity_poly.pdbx_strand_id
1 'polypeptide(L)'
;MSVIEIIYIIFLLGSLAFGLEAMFFGFGGKLLLYLRHRKGAMLLVAFGLGITIVVLSAGASIIFHLEPIYFVVLVLLFSFVVGGIIRAFSDKSAWRAPPPPLPESTDEEIKTLLSARGYGNLLESSGGKRKKTEDGENLR
;
A
#
# COMPACT_ATOMS: atom_id res chain seq x y z
N MET A 1 -7.35 -33.78 17.68
CA MET A 1 -7.57 -32.37 17.36
C MET A 1 -9.01 -32.19 16.96
N SER A 2 -9.72 -31.28 17.62
CA SER A 2 -11.09 -30.93 17.23
C SER A 2 -11.09 -30.05 15.97
N VAL A 3 -12.15 -30.10 15.15
CA VAL A 3 -12.26 -29.30 13.91
C VAL A 3 -12.05 -27.80 14.19
N ILE A 4 -12.49 -27.35 15.36
CA ILE A 4 -12.38 -25.98 15.83
C ILE A 4 -10.92 -25.57 16.07
N GLU A 5 -10.10 -26.45 16.67
CA GLU A 5 -8.66 -26.20 16.85
C GLU A 5 -7.94 -26.04 15.51
N ILE A 6 -8.30 -26.85 14.51
CA ILE A 6 -7.72 -26.78 13.16
C ILE A 6 -8.04 -25.42 12.52
N ILE A 7 -9.27 -24.95 12.65
CA ILE A 7 -9.69 -23.63 12.16
C ILE A 7 -8.87 -22.52 12.85
N TYR A 8 -8.74 -22.56 14.18
CA TYR A 8 -7.94 -21.57 14.90
C TYR A 8 -6.48 -21.57 14.47
N ILE A 9 -5.87 -22.74 14.27
CA ILE A 9 -4.48 -22.85 13.82
C ILE A 9 -4.31 -22.28 12.40
N ILE A 10 -5.23 -22.59 11.48
CA ILE A 10 -5.20 -22.04 10.11
C ILE A 10 -5.33 -20.52 10.14
N PHE A 11 -6.23 -19.97 10.95
CA PHE A 11 -6.40 -18.53 11.08
C PHE A 11 -5.22 -17.86 11.78
N LEU A 12 -4.59 -18.53 12.74
CA LEU A 12 -3.37 -18.04 13.38
C LEU A 12 -2.21 -17.99 12.39
N LEU A 13 -2.06 -19.02 11.55
CA LEU A 13 -1.07 -19.06 10.47
C LEU A 13 -1.35 -17.97 9.42
N GLY A 14 -2.63 -17.75 9.11
CA GLY A 14 -3.12 -16.74 8.19
C GLY A 14 -3.13 -15.32 8.75
N SER A 15 -2.80 -15.11 10.03
CA SER A 15 -2.82 -13.79 10.69
C SER A 15 -2.07 -12.73 9.89
N LEU A 16 -0.89 -13.07 9.35
CA LEU A 16 -0.13 -12.17 8.49
C LEU A 16 -0.93 -11.68 7.26
N ALA A 17 -1.68 -12.58 6.62
CA ALA A 17 -2.49 -12.26 5.45
C ALA A 17 -3.63 -11.30 5.81
N PHE A 18 -4.32 -11.53 6.92
CA PHE A 18 -5.38 -10.65 7.41
C PHE A 18 -4.85 -9.26 7.80
N GLY A 19 -3.69 -9.22 8.44
CA GLY A 19 -3.05 -7.95 8.78
C GLY A 19 -2.58 -7.16 7.56
N LEU A 20 -2.05 -7.86 6.54
CA LEU A 20 -1.72 -7.24 5.25
C LEU A 20 -2.97 -6.74 4.54
N GLU A 21 -4.07 -7.49 4.56
CA GLU A 21 -5.34 -7.09 3.96
C GLU A 21 -5.90 -5.82 4.62
N ALA A 22 -5.90 -5.76 5.96
CA ALA A 22 -6.29 -4.57 6.70
C ALA A 22 -5.41 -3.36 6.36
N MET A 23 -4.10 -3.57 6.20
CA MET A 23 -3.17 -2.54 5.76
C MET A 23 -3.41 -2.09 4.32
N PHE A 24 -3.67 -3.01 3.39
CA PHE A 24 -4.01 -2.69 2.00
C PHE A 24 -5.28 -1.85 1.93
N PHE A 25 -6.28 -2.19 2.75
CA PHE A 25 -7.50 -1.41 2.84
C PHE A 25 -7.29 -0.03 3.48
N GLY A 26 -6.42 0.05 4.49
CA GLY A 26 -6.12 1.28 5.21
C GLY A 26 -5.27 2.28 4.44
N PHE A 27 -4.16 1.82 3.84
CA PHE A 27 -3.22 2.66 3.08
C PHE A 27 -3.52 2.72 1.58
N GLY A 28 -4.41 1.85 1.08
CA GLY A 28 -4.71 1.73 -0.34
C GLY A 28 -3.48 1.37 -1.18
N GLY A 29 -3.41 1.91 -2.40
CA GLY A 29 -2.29 1.70 -3.33
C GLY A 29 -0.95 2.27 -2.87
N LYS A 30 -0.91 3.07 -1.80
CA LYS A 30 0.33 3.65 -1.25
C LYS A 30 1.11 2.65 -0.38
N LEU A 31 0.50 1.52 -0.02
CA LEU A 31 1.15 0.50 0.80
C LEU A 31 2.45 -0.01 0.17
N LEU A 32 2.46 -0.20 -1.15
CA LEU A 32 3.63 -0.68 -1.92
C LEU A 32 4.84 0.25 -1.83
N LEU A 33 4.62 1.57 -1.78
CA LEU A 33 5.69 2.56 -1.60
C LEU A 33 6.30 2.46 -0.19
N TYR A 34 5.46 2.28 0.83
CA TYR A 34 5.93 2.10 2.19
C TYR A 34 6.62 0.75 2.42
N LEU A 35 6.06 -0.33 1.87
CA LEU A 35 6.65 -1.66 1.92
C LEU A 35 8.02 -1.66 1.26
N ARG A 36 8.20 -0.94 0.15
CA ARG A 36 9.49 -0.88 -0.58
C ARG A 36 10.64 -0.39 0.32
N HIS A 37 10.38 0.56 1.22
CA HIS A 37 11.43 1.21 2.01
C HIS A 37 11.59 0.64 3.43
N ARG A 38 10.51 0.16 4.07
CA ARG A 38 10.53 -0.40 5.44
C ARG A 38 9.89 -1.79 5.52
N LYS A 39 10.35 -2.70 4.64
CA LYS A 39 9.84 -4.08 4.49
C LYS A 39 9.61 -4.79 5.83
N GLY A 40 10.64 -4.87 6.68
CA GLY A 40 10.58 -5.61 7.94
C GLY A 40 9.63 -5.00 8.97
N ALA A 41 9.67 -3.67 9.14
CA ALA A 41 8.81 -3.00 10.12
C ALA A 41 7.32 -3.06 9.71
N MET A 42 7.02 -2.88 8.43
CA MET A 42 5.65 -3.00 7.92
C MET A 42 5.11 -4.42 8.05
N LEU A 43 5.91 -5.44 7.76
CA LEU A 43 5.50 -6.84 7.95
C LEU A 43 5.25 -7.19 9.42
N LEU A 44 6.07 -6.66 10.34
CA LEU A 44 5.87 -6.86 11.77
C LEU A 44 4.58 -6.20 12.25
N VAL A 45 4.30 -4.97 11.80
CA VAL A 45 3.03 -4.30 12.12
C VAL A 45 1.84 -5.04 11.50
N ALA A 46 1.96 -5.53 10.25
CA ALA A 46 0.92 -6.34 9.64
C ALA A 46 0.67 -7.62 10.45
N PHE A 47 1.72 -8.33 10.85
CA PHE A 47 1.60 -9.50 11.70
C PHE A 47 0.92 -9.20 13.04
N GLY A 48 1.30 -8.10 13.69
CA GLY A 48 0.66 -7.64 14.93
C GLY A 48 -0.82 -7.30 14.77
N LEU A 49 -1.19 -6.64 13.67
CA LEU A 49 -2.60 -6.37 13.34
C LEU A 49 -3.37 -7.67 13.08
N GLY A 50 -2.75 -8.59 12.35
CA GLY A 50 -3.30 -9.92 12.10
C GLY A 50 -3.63 -10.69 13.37
N ILE A 51 -2.68 -10.74 14.31
CA ILE A 51 -2.87 -11.41 15.60
C ILE A 51 -3.97 -10.72 16.40
N THR A 52 -3.97 -9.38 16.48
CA THR A 52 -4.99 -8.66 17.25
C THR A 52 -6.39 -8.91 16.70
N ILE A 53 -6.57 -8.96 15.37
CA ILE A 53 -7.83 -9.33 14.73
C ILE A 53 -8.27 -10.74 15.11
N VAL A 54 -7.37 -11.74 15.00
CA VAL A 54 -7.67 -13.14 15.32
C VAL A 54 -8.03 -13.29 16.79
N VAL A 55 -7.31 -12.64 17.70
CA VAL A 55 -7.57 -12.69 19.15
C VAL A 55 -8.90 -12.01 19.49
N LEU A 56 -9.20 -10.85 18.91
CA LEU A 56 -10.51 -10.19 19.10
C LEU A 56 -11.65 -11.08 18.63
N SER A 57 -11.48 -11.68 17.44
CA SER A 57 -12.48 -12.57 16.86
C SER A 57 -12.70 -13.82 17.71
N ALA A 58 -11.61 -14.40 18.25
CA ALA A 58 -11.69 -15.59 19.10
C ALA A 58 -12.40 -15.25 20.42
N GLY A 59 -12.05 -14.11 21.04
CA GLY A 59 -12.72 -13.62 22.24
C GLY A 59 -14.21 -13.38 22.02
N ALA A 60 -14.58 -12.72 20.93
CA ALA A 60 -15.99 -12.53 20.57
C ALA A 60 -16.71 -13.86 20.34
N SER A 61 -16.08 -14.81 19.63
CA SER A 61 -16.67 -16.13 19.38
C SER A 61 -16.95 -16.91 20.67
N ILE A 62 -16.05 -16.81 21.65
CA ILE A 62 -16.21 -17.47 22.97
C ILE A 62 -17.34 -16.81 23.77
N ILE A 63 -17.40 -15.48 23.82
CA ILE A 63 -18.39 -14.73 24.63
C ILE A 63 -19.81 -14.97 24.10
N PHE A 64 -19.99 -14.98 22.78
CA PHE A 64 -21.30 -15.10 22.15
C PHE A 64 -21.69 -16.55 21.81
N HIS A 65 -20.85 -17.55 22.16
CA HIS A 65 -21.05 -18.96 21.82
C HIS A 65 -21.36 -19.18 20.32
N LEU A 66 -20.64 -18.47 19.46
CA LEU A 66 -20.88 -18.46 18.02
C LEU A 66 -20.34 -19.73 17.36
N GLU A 67 -21.05 -20.20 16.33
CA GLU A 67 -20.55 -21.28 15.49
C GLU A 67 -19.27 -20.88 14.73
N PRO A 68 -18.42 -21.85 14.32
CA PRO A 68 -17.14 -21.58 13.66
C PRO A 68 -17.25 -20.75 12.37
N ILE A 69 -18.40 -20.79 11.69
CA ILE A 69 -18.66 -19.99 10.49
C ILE A 69 -18.67 -18.49 10.82
N TYR A 70 -19.23 -18.09 11.96
CA TYR A 70 -19.29 -16.69 12.37
C TYR A 70 -17.93 -16.15 12.79
N PHE A 71 -17.02 -17.01 13.26
CA PHE A 71 -15.64 -16.62 13.52
C PHE A 71 -14.95 -16.07 12.25
N VAL A 72 -15.18 -16.71 11.10
CA VAL A 72 -14.64 -16.24 9.80
C VAL A 72 -15.21 -14.86 9.45
N VAL A 73 -16.52 -14.69 9.62
CA VAL A 73 -17.19 -13.41 9.35
C VAL A 73 -16.68 -12.31 10.28
N LEU A 74 -16.45 -12.62 11.55
CA LEU A 74 -15.88 -11.69 12.52
C LEU A 74 -14.45 -11.29 12.15
N VAL A 75 -13.60 -12.22 11.72
CA VAL A 75 -12.23 -11.90 11.25
C VAL A 75 -12.29 -10.91 10.09
N LEU A 76 -13.15 -11.16 9.09
CA LEU A 76 -13.31 -10.24 7.95
C LEU A 76 -13.83 -8.87 8.39
N LEU A 77 -14.84 -8.83 9.26
CA LEU A 77 -15.41 -7.60 9.78
C LEU A 77 -14.36 -6.78 10.55
N PHE A 78 -13.60 -7.43 11.42
CA PHE A 78 -12.53 -6.78 12.17
C PHE A 78 -11.39 -6.31 11.27
N SER A 79 -10.98 -7.09 10.26
CA SER A 79 -10.02 -6.63 9.24
C SER A 79 -10.49 -5.34 8.56
N PHE A 80 -11.78 -5.25 8.22
CA PHE A 80 -12.35 -4.07 7.59
C PHE A 80 -12.39 -2.85 8.51
N VAL A 81 -12.80 -3.05 9.77
CA VAL A 81 -12.83 -2.00 10.80
C VAL A 81 -11.41 -1.48 11.07
N VAL A 82 -10.45 -2.38 11.28
CA VAL A 82 -9.04 -2.05 11.50
C VAL A 82 -8.47 -1.29 10.30
N GLY A 83 -8.74 -1.74 9.07
CA GLY A 83 -8.36 -1.02 7.87
C GLY A 83 -8.98 0.38 7.79
N GLY A 84 -10.27 0.53 8.12
CA GLY A 84 -10.95 1.82 8.19
C GLY A 84 -10.35 2.77 9.22
N ILE A 85 -9.99 2.25 10.41
CA ILE A 85 -9.28 3.01 11.44
C ILE A 85 -7.92 3.47 10.91
N ILE A 86 -7.13 2.57 10.35
CA ILE A 86 -5.81 2.90 9.77
C ILE A 86 -5.96 3.99 8.72
N ARG A 87 -6.97 3.92 7.85
CA ARG A 87 -7.25 4.97 6.85
C ARG A 87 -7.53 6.32 7.50
N ALA A 88 -8.43 6.37 8.47
CA ALA A 88 -8.80 7.60 9.17
C ALA A 88 -7.60 8.23 9.92
N PHE A 89 -6.72 7.41 10.49
CA PHE A 89 -5.49 7.86 11.16
C PHE A 89 -4.36 8.19 10.17
N SER A 90 -4.29 7.52 9.02
CA SER A 90 -3.32 7.81 7.97
C SER A 90 -3.57 9.17 7.32
N ASP A 91 -4.83 9.63 7.25
CA ASP A 91 -5.17 10.95 6.73
C ASP A 91 -4.84 12.09 7.73
N LYS A 92 -4.81 11.79 9.03
CA LYS A 92 -4.53 12.76 10.10
C LYS A 92 -3.08 12.78 10.60
N SER A 93 -2.36 11.66 10.52
CA SER A 93 -1.01 11.54 11.07
C SER A 93 0.06 11.68 9.98
N ALA A 94 1.28 11.99 10.41
CA ALA A 94 2.47 12.36 9.64
C ALA A 94 3.00 11.34 8.59
N TRP A 95 2.17 10.39 8.14
CA TRP A 95 2.40 9.51 7.00
C TRP A 95 2.17 10.22 5.65
N ARG A 96 2.16 11.56 5.65
CA ARG A 96 2.64 12.36 4.51
C ARG A 96 4.17 12.42 4.57
N ALA A 97 4.85 11.28 4.51
CA ALA A 97 6.17 11.34 3.90
C ALA A 97 5.90 11.67 2.43
N PRO A 98 6.36 12.83 1.90
CA PRO A 98 6.29 13.04 0.47
C PRO A 98 6.95 11.82 -0.20
N PRO A 99 6.38 11.32 -1.32
CA PRO A 99 7.03 10.25 -2.06
C PRO A 99 8.49 10.67 -2.27
N PRO A 100 9.47 9.80 -1.98
CA PRO A 100 10.86 10.14 -2.16
C PRO A 100 11.03 10.67 -3.60
N PRO A 101 11.84 11.73 -3.80
CA PRO A 101 12.08 12.25 -5.14
C PRO A 101 12.45 11.07 -6.03
N LEU A 102 11.79 10.99 -7.18
CA LEU A 102 12.17 10.02 -8.20
C LEU A 102 13.68 10.16 -8.43
N PRO A 103 14.41 9.06 -8.63
CA PRO A 103 15.85 9.14 -8.91
C PRO A 103 16.04 10.18 -10.01
N GLU A 104 16.88 11.16 -9.71
CA GLU A 104 17.20 12.29 -10.58
C GLU A 104 17.83 11.70 -11.85
N SER A 105 16.96 11.41 -12.81
CA SER A 105 17.37 10.82 -14.08
C SER A 105 17.90 11.98 -14.89
N THR A 106 19.18 11.91 -15.24
CA THR A 106 19.83 12.91 -16.06
C THR A 106 19.04 13.01 -17.38
N ASP A 107 18.85 14.20 -17.94
CA ASP A 107 18.10 14.40 -19.19
C ASP A 107 18.56 13.47 -20.33
N GLU A 108 19.83 13.05 -20.30
CA GLU A 108 20.45 12.04 -21.16
C GLU A 108 19.80 10.64 -21.00
N GLU A 109 19.56 10.17 -19.78
CA GLU A 109 18.88 8.90 -19.49
C GLU A 109 17.41 8.95 -19.90
N ILE A 110 16.75 10.10 -19.70
CA ILE A 110 15.35 10.28 -20.11
C ILE A 110 15.26 10.23 -21.64
N LYS A 111 16.17 10.89 -22.36
CA LYS A 111 16.24 10.86 -23.83
C LYS A 111 16.47 9.46 -24.38
N THR A 112 17.40 8.71 -23.79
CA THR A 112 17.71 7.33 -24.22
C THR A 112 16.56 6.36 -23.93
N LEU A 113 15.87 6.51 -22.80
CA LEU A 113 14.68 5.70 -22.49
C LEU A 113 13.48 6.04 -23.38
N LEU A 114 13.27 7.32 -23.72
CA LEU A 114 12.19 7.72 -24.64
C LEU A 114 12.46 7.28 -26.07
N SER A 115 13.71 7.38 -26.53
CA SER A 115 14.08 6.93 -27.88
C SER A 115 14.00 5.40 -28.02
N ALA A 116 14.44 4.65 -27.00
CA ALA A 116 14.34 3.18 -26.97
C ALA A 116 12.89 2.67 -26.99
N ARG A 117 11.92 3.48 -26.52
CA ARG A 117 10.49 3.13 -26.51
C ARG A 117 9.70 3.64 -27.72
N GLY A 118 10.39 4.22 -28.73
CA GLY A 118 9.75 4.72 -29.94
C GLY A 118 9.07 6.08 -29.81
N TYR A 119 9.29 6.80 -28.70
CA TYR A 119 8.74 8.13 -28.45
C TYR A 119 9.67 9.27 -28.92
N GLY A 120 10.56 9.01 -29.89
CA GLY A 120 11.53 9.98 -30.41
C GLY A 120 10.88 11.28 -30.90
N ASN A 121 9.68 11.20 -31.48
CA ASN A 121 8.95 12.37 -31.98
C ASN A 121 8.54 13.39 -30.89
N LEU A 122 8.46 12.97 -29.61
CA LEU A 122 8.16 13.88 -28.50
C LEU A 122 9.36 14.75 -28.10
N LEU A 123 10.59 14.26 -28.32
CA LEU A 123 11.82 15.04 -28.11
C LEU A 123 11.96 16.13 -29.18
N GLU A 124 11.62 15.81 -30.43
CA GLU A 124 11.69 16.73 -31.56
C GLU A 124 10.65 17.87 -31.43
N SER A 125 9.42 17.54 -31.02
CA SER A 125 8.37 18.54 -30.78
C SER A 125 8.67 19.50 -29.62
N SER A 126 9.47 19.08 -28.63
CA SER A 126 9.82 19.91 -27.46
C SER A 126 11.00 20.84 -27.76
N GLY A 127 11.98 20.38 -28.55
CA GLY A 127 13.12 21.19 -28.99
C GLY A 127 12.74 22.34 -29.94
N GLY A 128 11.71 22.14 -30.78
CA GLY A 128 11.23 23.17 -31.72
C GLY A 128 10.53 24.37 -31.05
N LYS A 129 9.94 24.19 -29.85
CA LYS A 129 9.28 25.29 -29.13
C LYS A 129 10.26 26.22 -28.42
N ARG A 130 11.40 25.71 -27.92
CA ARG A 130 12.39 26.53 -27.20
C ARG A 130 13.10 27.53 -28.13
N LYS A 131 13.39 27.12 -29.37
CA LYS A 131 14.07 27.96 -30.37
C LYS A 131 13.26 29.16 -30.85
N LYS A 132 11.92 29.11 -30.78
CA LYS A 132 11.05 30.21 -31.23
C LYS A 132 10.86 31.30 -30.17
N THR A 133 11.25 31.04 -28.92
CA THR A 133 11.18 32.03 -27.82
C THR A 133 12.44 32.86 -27.70
N GLU A 134 13.62 32.32 -28.05
CA GLU A 134 14.89 33.07 -27.94
C GLU A 134 15.11 34.06 -29.12
N ASP A 135 14.54 33.82 -30.30
CA ASP A 135 14.61 34.77 -31.43
C ASP A 135 13.59 35.93 -31.32
N GLY A 136 12.65 35.87 -30.36
CA GLY A 136 11.64 36.91 -30.15
C GLY A 136 12.04 38.01 -29.16
N GLU A 137 13.14 37.84 -28.42
CA GLU A 137 13.56 38.73 -27.33
C GLU A 137 14.74 39.65 -27.71
N ASN A 138 15.14 39.69 -28.98
CA ASN A 138 16.19 40.58 -29.49
C ASN A 138 15.69 41.68 -30.44
N LEU A 139 14.39 41.99 -30.45
CA LEU A 139 13.80 43.02 -31.33
C LEU A 139 12.91 44.05 -30.60
N ARG A 140 13.20 44.36 -29.33
CA ARG A 140 12.61 45.51 -28.64
C ARG A 140 13.67 46.36 -27.95
#